data_AF-A0A661W2H0-F1
#
_entry.id   AF-A0A661W2H0-F1
#
_cell.length_a   1.000
_cell.length_b   1.000
_cell.length_c   1.000
_cell.angle_alpha   90.00
_cell.angle_beta   90.00
_cell.angle_gamma   90.00
#
_symmetry.space_group_name_H-M   'P 1'
#
loop_
_entity.id
_entity.type
_entity.pdbx_description
1 polymer ?
#
loop_
_entity_poly.entity_id
_entity_poly.type
_entity_poly.pdbx_seq_one_letter_code
_entity_poly.pdbx_strand_id
1 'polypeptide(L)' 'ERPEVIVSTGSEIAIPAFYIARLFRMKTIFIESWTRVVQPTGTGRIVYPVSDVFLVQWEALLSRYGKKARYEGAIV' A
#
# COMPACT_ATOMS: atom_id res chain seq x y z
N GLU A 1 -4.74 16.10 -13.63
CA GLU A 1 -5.24 14.98 -14.48
C GLU A 1 -6.16 14.08 -13.67
N ARG A 2 -6.93 13.18 -14.30
CA ARG A 2 -7.78 12.19 -13.62
C ARG A 2 -7.26 10.77 -13.92
N PRO A 3 -6.27 10.28 -13.16
CA PRO A 3 -5.69 8.96 -13.42
C PRO A 3 -6.69 7.84 -13.13
N GLU A 4 -6.56 6.71 -13.83
CA GLU A 4 -7.35 5.50 -13.56
C GLU A 4 -6.77 4.68 -12.40
N VAL A 5 -5.45 4.80 -12.18
CA VAL A 5 -4.70 4.06 -11.17
C VAL A 5 -3.72 4.98 -10.44
N ILE A 6 -3.66 4.86 -9.11
CA ILE A 6 -2.61 5.45 -8.27
C ILE A 6 -1.73 4.33 -7.73
N VAL A 7 -0.41 4.48 -7.89
CA VAL A 7 0.60 3.59 -7.32
C VAL A 7 1.48 4.39 -6.36
N SER A 8 1.79 3.84 -5.19
CA SER A 8 2.75 4.45 -4.27
C SER A 8 3.56 3.40 -3.53
N THR A 9 4.86 3.65 -3.40
CA THR A 9 5.83 2.84 -2.63
C THR A 9 6.00 3.30 -1.18
N GLY A 10 5.09 4.17 -0.71
CA GLY A 10 5.10 4.69 0.64
C GLY A 10 5.67 6.11 0.75
N SER A 11 4.97 6.93 1.52
CA SER A 11 5.30 8.26 2.05
C SER A 11 4.03 8.77 2.74
N GLU A 12 4.12 9.72 3.67
CA GLU A 12 2.94 10.31 4.30
C GLU A 12 1.98 10.95 3.27
N ILE A 13 2.53 11.42 2.13
CA ILE A 13 1.76 12.00 1.02
C ILE A 13 0.82 10.97 0.36
N ALA A 14 1.11 9.68 0.47
CA ALA A 14 0.24 8.63 -0.05
C ALA A 14 -1.12 8.59 0.68
N ILE A 15 -1.18 9.03 1.95
CA ILE A 15 -2.41 9.01 2.75
C ILE A 15 -3.50 9.88 2.09
N PRO A 16 -3.34 11.21 1.93
CA PRO A 16 -4.38 12.01 1.30
C PRO A 16 -4.66 11.57 -0.14
N ALA A 17 -3.64 11.19 -0.90
CA ALA A 17 -3.81 10.75 -2.28
C ALA A 17 -4.70 9.49 -2.41
N PHE A 18 -4.51 8.49 -1.56
CA PHE A 18 -5.27 7.24 -1.62
C PHE A 18 -6.73 7.42 -1.19
N TYR A 19 -6.97 8.25 -0.19
CA TYR A 19 -8.34 8.56 0.24
C TYR A 19 -9.10 9.37 -0.81
N ILE A 20 -8.43 10.32 -1.47
CA ILE A 20 -9.01 11.05 -2.62
C ILE A 20 -9.28 10.07 -3.77
N ALA A 21 -8.34 9.20 -4.12
CA ALA A 21 -8.56 8.18 -5.15
C ALA A 21 -9.77 7.30 -4.84
N ARG A 22 -9.93 6.87 -3.59
CA ARG A 22 -11.10 6.11 -3.15
C ARG A 22 -12.41 6.87 -3.34
N LEU A 23 -12.44 8.16 -3.05
CA LEU A 23 -13.62 9.02 -3.27
C LEU A 23 -13.99 9.08 -4.76
N PHE A 24 -12.99 9.12 -5.64
CA PHE A 24 -13.17 9.15 -7.09
C PHE A 24 -13.28 7.76 -7.74
N ARG A 25 -13.33 6.67 -6.95
CA ARG A 25 -13.37 5.27 -7.41
C ARG A 25 -12.21 4.91 -8.33
N MET A 26 -11.04 5.50 -8.10
CA MET A 26 -9.80 5.15 -8.79
C MET A 26 -9.19 3.89 -8.17
N LYS A 27 -8.49 3.10 -8.98
CA LYS A 27 -7.78 1.92 -8.49
C LYS A 27 -6.51 2.34 -7.74
N THR A 28 -6.24 1.71 -6.61
CA THR A 28 -5.11 2.04 -5.74
C THR A 28 -4.21 0.84 -5.50
N ILE A 29 -2.91 1.03 -5.72
CA ILE A 29 -1.88 0.01 -5.51
C ILE A 29 -0.86 0.57 -4.52
N PHE A 30 -0.81 0.02 -3.32
CA PHE A 30 0.21 0.34 -2.34
C PHE A 30 1.29 -0.72 -2.32
N ILE A 31 2.54 -0.30 -2.34
CA ILE A 31 3.72 -1.16 -2.18
C ILE A 31 4.40 -0.75 -0.88
N GLU A 32 4.52 -1.69 0.04
CA GLU A 32 5.14 -1.44 1.33
C GLU A 32 6.64 -1.17 1.19
N SER A 33 7.18 -0.33 2.08
CA SER A 33 8.58 0.05 2.08
C SER A 33 9.52 -1.15 2.18
N TRP A 34 10.54 -1.17 1.33
CA TRP A 34 11.60 -2.17 1.34
C TRP A 34 12.29 -2.28 2.71
N THR A 35 12.44 -1.18 3.44
CA THR A 35 13.14 -1.16 4.74
C THR A 35 12.35 -1.84 5.87
N ARG A 36 11.11 -2.26 5.62
CA ARG A 36 10.20 -2.78 6.64
C ARG A 36 10.12 -4.29 6.58
N VAL A 37 11.06 -4.95 7.25
CA VAL A 37 11.14 -6.42 7.23
C VAL A 37 10.07 -7.08 8.11
N VAL A 38 9.89 -6.59 9.34
CA VAL A 38 9.07 -7.28 10.38
C VAL A 38 7.92 -6.43 10.90
N GLN A 39 7.98 -5.11 10.70
CA GLN A 39 7.01 -4.17 11.24
C GLN A 39 6.42 -3.30 10.13
N PRO A 40 5.09 -3.17 10.06
CA PRO A 40 4.41 -2.35 9.05
C PRO A 40 4.69 -0.85 9.25
N THR A 41 4.62 -0.05 8.17
CA THR A 41 4.67 1.42 8.30
C THR A 41 3.37 1.99 8.86
N GLY A 42 3.44 3.19 9.45
CA GLY A 42 2.26 3.97 9.81
C GLY A 42 1.39 4.25 8.59
N THR A 43 2.00 4.74 7.51
CA THR A 43 1.34 4.93 6.21
C THR A 43 0.67 3.65 5.72
N GLY A 44 1.40 2.53 5.67
CA GLY A 44 0.89 1.25 5.20
C GLY A 44 -0.34 0.81 5.98
N ARG A 45 -0.33 0.91 7.32
CA ARG A 45 -1.51 0.64 8.16
C ARG A 45 -2.71 1.53 7.83
N ILE A 46 -2.48 2.82 7.61
CA ILE A 46 -3.54 3.79 7.34
C ILE A 46 -4.15 3.55 5.95
N VAL A 47 -3.33 3.29 4.94
CA VAL A 47 -3.81 3.10 3.56
C VAL A 47 -4.32 1.68 3.29
N TYR A 48 -3.91 0.68 4.06
CA TYR A 48 -4.36 -0.72 3.94
C TYR A 48 -5.86 -0.94 3.73
N PRO A 49 -6.78 -0.31 4.50
CA PRO A 49 -8.21 -0.48 4.28
C PRO A 49 -8.69 0.11 2.95
N VAL A 50 -8.03 1.17 2.46
CA VAL A 50 -8.41 1.90 1.26
C VAL A 50 -7.71 1.43 -0.01
N SER A 51 -6.60 0.69 0.09
CA SER A 51 -5.91 0.07 -1.03
C SER A 51 -6.69 -1.09 -1.64
N ASP A 52 -6.75 -1.13 -2.98
CA ASP A 52 -7.31 -2.26 -3.74
C ASP A 52 -6.29 -3.39 -3.88
N VAL A 53 -5.03 -3.03 -4.14
CA VAL A 53 -3.88 -3.95 -4.15
C VAL A 53 -2.89 -3.48 -3.10
N PHE A 54 -2.47 -4.39 -2.23
CA PHE A 54 -1.50 -4.11 -1.17
C PHE A 54 -0.35 -5.13 -1.24
N LEU A 55 0.81 -4.67 -1.66
CA LEU A 55 1.98 -5.52 -1.88
C LEU A 55 2.97 -5.33 -0.72
N VAL A 56 3.48 -6.44 -0.21
CA VAL A 56 4.55 -6.46 0.79
C VAL A 56 5.78 -7.13 0.21
N GLN A 57 6.95 -6.63 0.60
CA GLN A 57 8.22 -7.10 0.06
C GLN A 57 8.90 -8.15 0.95
N TRP A 58 8.31 -8.45 2.11
CA TRP A 58 8.80 -9.44 3.08
C TRP A 58 7.65 -10.31 3.57
N GLU A 59 7.82 -11.63 3.54
CA GLU A 59 6.78 -12.59 3.97
C GLU A 59 6.34 -12.36 5.42
N ALA A 60 7.26 -11.95 6.31
CA ALA A 60 6.96 -11.67 7.71
C ALA A 60 5.85 -10.60 7.88
N LEU A 61 5.71 -9.68 6.93
CA LEU A 61 4.66 -8.65 6.96
C LEU A 61 3.26 -9.21 6.67
N LEU A 62 3.12 -10.37 6.02
CA LEU A 62 1.82 -10.99 5.77
C LEU A 62 1.06 -11.23 7.08
N SER A 63 1.78 -11.69 8.11
CA SER A 63 1.24 -11.91 9.46
C SER A 63 0.88 -10.62 10.20
N ARG A 64 1.45 -9.48 9.80
CA ARG A 64 1.28 -8.16 10.46
C ARG A 64 0.16 -7.33 9.88
N TYR A 65 -0.21 -7.60 8.64
CA TYR A 65 -1.30 -6.92 7.95
C TYR A 65 -2.58 -7.75 8.03
N GLY A 66 -2.82 -8.59 7.02
CA GLY A 66 -4.05 -9.37 6.90
C GLY A 66 -4.26 -9.83 5.47
N LYS A 67 -5.46 -10.37 5.19
CA LYS A 67 -5.78 -11.09 3.95
C LYS A 67 -5.57 -10.32 2.63
N LYS A 68 -5.58 -8.98 2.64
CA LYS A 68 -5.33 -8.18 1.44
C LYS A 68 -3.84 -8.08 1.07
N ALA A 69 -2.94 -8.31 2.02
CA ALA A 69 -1.51 -8.20 1.77
C ALA A 69 -1.05 -9.38 0.91
N ARG A 70 -0.30 -9.08 -0.15
CA ARG A 70 0.28 -10.07 -1.06
C ARG A 70 1.80 -9.91 -1.06
N TYR A 71 2.50 -11.02 -0.87
CA TYR A 71 3.95 -11.02 -0.92
C TYR A 71 4.40 -11.13 -2.38
N GLU A 72 5.22 -10.19 -2.81
CA GLU A 72 5.74 -10.13 -4.19
C GLU A 72 7.28 -9.98 -4.23
N GLY A 73 7.95 -10.11 -3.07
CA GLY A 73 9.41 -9.98 -2.98
C GLY A 73 9.93 -8.58 -3.35
N ALA A 74 11.11 -8.54 -3.97
CA ALA A 74 11.76 -7.30 -4.38
C ALA A 74 11.09 -6.71 -5.62
N ILE A 75 10.25 -5.69 -5.41
CA ILE A 75 9.67 -4.89 -6.49
C ILE A 75 10.63 -3.72 -6.71
N VAL A 76 11.36 -3.74 -7.83
CA VAL A 76 12.35 -2.74 -8.24
C VAL A 76 11.80 -1.88 -9.38
#